data_AF-A0A8K0CUE0-F1
#
_entry.id   AF-A0A8K0CUE0-F1
#
_cell.length_a   1.000
_cell.length_b   1.000
_cell.length_c   1.000
_cell.angle_alpha   90.00
_cell.angle_beta   90.00
_cell.angle_gamma   90.00
#
_symmetry.space_group_name_H-M   'P 1'
#
loop_
_entity.id
_entity.type
_entity.pdbx_description
1 polymer ?
#
loop_
_entity_poly.entity_id
_entity_poly.type
_entity_poly.pdbx_seq_one_letter_code
_entity_poly.pdbx_strand_id
1 'polypeptide(L)'
;MSGEKCFPPIPVGSFVVIAVPEVDRDKIDAKNILLIEIIMDVTDDEYYKVGCKSGITDSLHSRNQMSMCKENFVSQETFNIP
;
A
#
# COMPACT_ATOMS: atom_id res chain seq x y z
N MET A 1 14.46 23.41 11.56
CA MET A 1 14.09 22.13 12.21
C MET A 1 12.85 21.62 11.52
N SER A 2 13.03 20.89 10.41
CA SER A 2 11.90 20.35 9.66
C SER A 2 11.35 19.17 10.45
N GLY A 3 10.15 19.31 11.00
CA GLY A 3 9.49 18.24 11.72
C GLY A 3 9.36 17.04 10.80
N GLU A 4 10.11 16.00 11.09
CA GLU A 4 9.96 14.70 10.46
C GLU A 4 8.51 14.29 10.70
N LYS A 5 7.72 14.28 9.63
CA LYS A 5 6.32 13.89 9.71
C LYS A 5 6.34 12.38 9.91
N CYS A 6 6.47 11.94 11.16
CA CYS A 6 6.47 10.53 11.52
C CYS A 6 5.08 9.97 11.18
N PHE A 7 4.98 9.29 10.04
CA PHE A 7 3.78 8.57 9.68
C PHE A 7 3.65 7.37 10.64
N PRO A 8 2.51 7.20 11.32
CA PRO A 8 2.33 6.08 12.24
C PRO A 8 2.35 4.75 11.49
N PRO A 9 2.90 3.66 12.06
CA PRO A 9 2.95 2.37 11.41
C PRO A 9 1.56 1.87 11.03
N ILE A 10 1.47 1.10 9.95
CA ILE A 10 0.21 0.52 9.47
C ILE A 10 0.15 -0.95 9.90
N PRO A 11 -0.92 -1.40 10.58
CA PRO A 11 -1.05 -2.81 10.94
C PRO A 11 -1.18 -3.73 9.73
N VAL A 12 -0.64 -4.95 9.85
CA VAL A 12 -0.88 -6.04 8.90
C VAL A 12 -2.39 -6.30 8.77
N GLY A 13 -2.84 -6.58 7.56
CA GLY A 13 -4.25 -6.77 7.20
C GLY A 13 -5.02 -5.46 6.92
N SER A 14 -4.40 -4.30 7.12
CA SER A 14 -5.02 -3.02 6.77
C SER A 14 -5.02 -2.79 5.27
N PHE A 15 -6.10 -2.24 4.74
CA PHE A 15 -6.12 -1.71 3.38
C PHE A 15 -5.35 -0.40 3.31
N VAL A 16 -4.51 -0.26 2.30
CA VAL A 16 -3.75 0.93 1.99
C VAL A 16 -3.98 1.35 0.55
N VAL A 17 -3.83 2.64 0.32
CA VAL A 17 -3.84 3.24 -0.99
C VAL A 17 -2.43 3.67 -1.35
N ILE A 18 -1.95 3.21 -2.50
CA ILE A 18 -0.65 3.57 -3.06
C ILE A 18 -0.87 4.34 -4.35
N ALA A 19 -0.23 5.50 -4.47
CA ALA A 19 -0.26 6.27 -5.70
C ALA A 19 0.75 5.67 -6.69
N VAL A 20 0.30 5.32 -7.89
CA VAL A 20 1.20 4.86 -8.94
C VAL A 20 2.09 6.03 -9.35
N PRO A 21 3.43 5.93 -9.28
CA PRO A 21 4.30 7.02 -9.70
C PRO A 21 4.25 7.19 -11.23
N GLU A 22 4.47 8.40 -11.73
CA GLU A 22 4.32 8.71 -13.16
C GLU A 22 5.19 7.86 -14.10
N VAL A 23 6.34 7.36 -13.62
CA VAL A 23 7.23 6.48 -14.37
C VAL A 23 6.58 5.13 -14.71
N ASP A 24 5.68 4.66 -13.85
CA ASP A 24 4.96 3.39 -14.02
C ASP A 24 3.60 3.59 -14.71
N ARG A 25 3.23 4.85 -15.04
CA ARG A 25 1.97 5.18 -15.73
C ARG A 25 2.16 5.17 -17.23
N ASP A 26 1.18 4.64 -17.96
CA ASP A 26 1.08 4.84 -19.40
C ASP A 26 0.64 6.30 -19.69
N LYS A 27 0.94 6.81 -20.89
CA LYS A 27 0.58 8.19 -21.30
C LYS A 27 -0.93 8.44 -21.32
N ILE A 28 -1.71 7.38 -21.40
CA ILE A 28 -3.19 7.42 -21.42
C ILE A 28 -3.81 7.19 -20.03
N ASP A 29 -3.00 6.84 -19.03
CA ASP A 29 -3.50 6.57 -17.69
C ASP A 29 -4.00 7.84 -17.00
N ALA A 30 -5.05 7.68 -16.20
CA ALA A 30 -5.57 8.78 -15.40
C ALA A 30 -4.48 9.33 -14.46
N LYS A 31 -4.40 10.65 -14.31
CA LYS A 31 -3.38 11.30 -13.46
C LYS A 31 -3.43 10.88 -11.98
N ASN A 32 -4.51 10.24 -11.56
CA ASN A 32 -4.79 9.83 -10.18
C ASN A 32 -5.14 8.33 -10.10
N ILE A 33 -4.37 7.44 -10.74
CA ILE A 33 -4.52 6.01 -10.47
C ILE A 33 -4.06 5.73 -9.05
N LEU A 34 -5.01 5.26 -8.24
CA LEU A 34 -4.82 4.82 -6.86
C LEU A 34 -5.03 3.31 -6.82
N LEU A 35 -4.04 2.58 -6.31
CA LEU A 35 -4.15 1.14 -6.09
C LEU A 35 -4.57 0.90 -4.64
N ILE A 36 -5.49 -0.04 -4.45
CA ILE A 36 -5.91 -0.51 -3.13
C ILE A 36 -5.26 -1.88 -2.88
N GLU A 37 -4.46 -1.95 -1.84
CA GLU A 37 -3.69 -3.14 -1.46
C GLU A 37 -3.84 -3.42 0.03
N ILE A 38 -3.54 -4.63 0.48
CA ILE A 38 -3.49 -5.02 1.89
C ILE A 38 -2.04 -5.09 2.34
N ILE A 39 -1.75 -4.63 3.56
CA ILE A 39 -0.47 -4.93 4.22
C ILE A 39 -0.42 -6.42 4.53
N MET A 40 0.52 -7.13 3.93
CA MET A 40 0.71 -8.57 4.15
C MET A 40 1.74 -8.83 5.26
N ASP A 41 2.78 -8.00 5.34
CA ASP A 41 3.92 -8.19 6.24
C ASP A 41 4.70 -6.88 6.37
N VAL A 42 5.51 -6.76 7.43
CA VAL A 42 6.43 -5.65 7.66
C VAL A 42 7.80 -6.24 7.95
N THR A 43 8.77 -5.89 7.11
CA THR A 43 10.17 -6.33 7.23
C THR A 43 10.88 -5.66 8.42
N ASP A 44 11.98 -6.26 8.87
CA ASP A 44 12.82 -5.71 9.94
C ASP A 44 13.38 -4.30 9.61
N ASP A 45 13.53 -3.99 8.32
CA ASP A 45 13.97 -2.70 7.80
C ASP A 45 12.81 -1.68 7.64
N GLU A 46 11.66 -1.91 8.26
CA GLU A 46 10.45 -1.06 8.23
C GLU A 46 9.81 -0.86 6.84
N TYR A 47 10.13 -1.72 5.88
CA TYR A 47 9.41 -1.79 4.61
C TYR A 47 8.20 -2.72 4.69
N TYR A 48 7.15 -2.36 3.96
CA TYR A 48 5.88 -3.06 3.94
C TYR A 48 5.78 -3.92 2.69
N LYS A 49 5.43 -5.20 2.88
CA LYS A 49 4.94 -6.05 1.79
C LYS A 49 3.45 -5.86 1.66
N VAL A 50 3.01 -5.74 0.44
CA VAL A 50 1.62 -5.43 0.10
C VAL A 50 1.09 -6.47 -0.87
N GLY A 51 -0.21 -6.72 -0.81
CA GLY A 51 -0.88 -7.68 -1.66
C GLY A 51 -2.15 -7.11 -2.24
N CYS A 52 -2.47 -7.52 -3.45
CA CYS A 52 -3.72 -7.21 -4.11
C CYS A 52 -4.43 -8.52 -4.48
N LYS A 53 -5.61 -8.41 -5.11
CA LYS A 53 -6.43 -9.59 -5.46
C LYS A 53 -5.70 -10.56 -6.39
N SER A 54 -4.73 -10.08 -7.17
CA SER A 54 -3.91 -10.91 -8.07
C SER A 54 -2.73 -11.60 -7.37
N GLY A 55 -2.42 -11.27 -6.12
CA GLY A 55 -1.33 -11.88 -5.36
C GLY A 55 -0.54 -10.86 -4.52
N ILE A 56 0.55 -11.33 -3.93
CA ILE A 56 1.51 -10.49 -3.20
C ILE A 56 2.42 -9.79 -4.21
N THR A 57 2.63 -8.50 -4.04
CA THR A 57 3.55 -7.72 -4.87
C THR A 57 4.98 -7.97 -4.41
N ASP A 58 5.90 -8.25 -5.34
CA ASP A 58 7.33 -8.43 -5.03
C ASP A 58 8.01 -7.13 -4.56
N SER A 59 7.37 -5.99 -4.80
CA SER A 59 7.84 -4.67 -4.42
C SER A 59 7.56 -4.36 -2.95
N LEU A 60 8.56 -3.75 -2.32
CA LEU A 60 8.48 -3.24 -0.96
C LEU A 60 8.13 -1.76 -0.97
N HIS A 61 7.25 -1.35 -0.06
CA HIS A 61 6.80 0.04 0.06
C HIS A 61 7.21 0.64 1.40
N SER A 62 7.68 1.87 1.37
CA SER A 62 7.93 2.65 2.58
C SER A 62 6.64 3.27 3.09
N ARG A 63 6.58 3.58 4.39
CA ARG A 63 5.38 4.13 5.01
C ARG A 63 4.87 5.41 4.33
N ASN A 64 5.74 6.27 3.83
CA ASN A 64 5.36 7.57 3.25
C ASN A 64 4.68 7.47 1.87
N GLN A 65 4.81 6.33 1.17
CA GLN A 65 4.21 6.09 -0.15
C GLN A 65 2.74 5.69 -0.06
N MET A 66 2.24 5.46 1.16
CA MET A 66 0.97 4.82 1.41
C MET A 66 0.07 5.68 2.30
N SER A 67 -1.22 5.58 2.06
CA SER A 67 -2.25 6.13 2.96
C SER A 67 -3.18 5.01 3.40
N MET A 68 -3.54 5.00 4.68
CA MET A 68 -4.49 3.99 5.18
C MET A 68 -5.85 4.25 4.55
N CYS A 69 -6.44 3.21 3.99
CA CYS A 69 -7.79 3.25 3.47
C CYS A 69 -8.78 3.12 4.63
N LYS A 70 -9.71 4.06 4.74
CA LYS A 70 -10.77 3.99 5.77
C LYS A 70 -11.96 3.15 5.33
N GLU A 71 -12.04 2.85 4.04
CA GLU A 71 -13.15 2.15 3.42
C GLU A 71 -12.72 0.72 3.08
N ASN A 72 -13.52 -0.26 3.49
CA ASN A 72 -13.28 -1.64 3.11
C ASN A 72 -13.85 -1.87 1.71
N PHE A 73 -12.99 -1.79 0.70
CA PHE A 73 -13.38 -2.03 -0.69
C PHE A 73 -13.63 -3.52 -1.00
N VAL A 74 -13.07 -4.42 -0.18
CA VAL A 74 -13.10 -5.85 -0.39
C VAL A 74 -13.11 -6.54 0.99
N SER A 75 -13.76 -7.71 1.14
CA SER A 75 -13.71 -8.45 2.40
C SER A 75 -12.30 -9.05 2.62
N GLN A 76 -11.77 -8.91 3.84
CA GLN A 76 -10.44 -9.44 4.22
C GLN A 76 -10.32 -10.96 3.97
N GLU A 77 -11.44 -11.70 4.03
CA GLU A 77 -11.51 -13.13 3.70
C GLU A 77 -11.04 -13.47 2.27
N THR A 78 -11.08 -12.52 1.35
CA THR A 78 -10.66 -12.75 -0.04
C THR A 78 -9.14 -12.91 -0.17
N PHE A 79 -8.36 -12.37 0.77
CA PHE A 79 -6.90 -12.27 0.62
C PHE A 79 -6.12 -13.36 1.35
N ASN A 80 -6.81 -14.27 2.05
CA ASN A 80 -6.23 -15.43 2.75
C ASN A 80 -4.93 -15.07 3.48
N ILE A 81 -5.00 -13.97 4.26
CA ILE A 81 -3.86 -13.43 5.01
C ILE A 81 -3.46 -14.49 6.04
N PRO A 82 -2.19 -14.96 6.06
CA PRO A 82 -1.73 -16.00 6.98
C PRO A 82 -1.75 -15.55 8.45
#